data_AF-A0A3D4AWJ0-F1
#
_entry.id   AF-A0A3D4AWJ0-F1
#
_cell.length_a   1.000
_cell.length_b   1.000
_cell.length_c   1.000
_cell.angle_alpha   90.00
_cell.angle_beta   90.00
_cell.angle_gamma   90.00
#
_symmetry.space_group_name_H-M   'P 1'
#
loop_
_entity.id
_entity.type
_entity.pdbx_description
1 polymer ?
#
loop_
_entity_poly.entity_id
_entity_poly.type
_entity_poly.pdbx_seq_one_letter_code
_entity_poly.pdbx_strand_id
1 'polypeptide(L)'
;MLICPSVKMKQTCKKYIICLFLGMMCFGCGEGEIDPQAVELYRQGNLLYEQDRFAEAGRTYERIVQRGIQNGYVYFNLGNAYFKQQRIGQAILAYERASRLIPRDDDVKTNLSVVNLKTLDQIATETPWPGQRLLDAVTINECTVIASVLGGVTV
;
A
#
# COMPACT_ATOMS: atom_id res chain seq x y z
N MET A 1 8.55 66.17 -7.86
CA MET A 1 7.17 65.84 -7.40
C MET A 1 6.30 65.91 -8.65
N LEU A 2 5.60 64.89 -9.14
CA LEU A 2 4.80 63.84 -8.51
C LEU A 2 4.69 62.66 -9.50
N ILE A 3 5.08 61.44 -9.09
CA ILE A 3 4.74 60.24 -9.85
C ILE A 3 3.33 59.84 -9.41
N CYS A 4 2.40 59.81 -10.37
CA CYS A 4 0.97 59.56 -10.15
C CYS A 4 0.74 58.13 -9.60
N PRO A 5 0.09 57.96 -8.43
CA PRO A 5 -0.08 56.66 -7.78
C PRO A 5 -1.15 55.76 -8.43
N SER A 6 -1.85 56.23 -9.48
CA SER A 6 -3.01 55.56 -10.08
C SER A 6 -2.69 54.30 -10.90
N VAL A 7 -1.45 54.14 -11.39
CA VAL A 7 -1.06 52.99 -12.24
C VAL A 7 -0.77 51.73 -11.42
N LYS A 8 -0.17 51.87 -10.23
CA LYS A 8 0.15 50.73 -9.34
C LYS A 8 -1.12 50.02 -8.82
N MET A 9 -2.22 50.75 -8.64
CA MET A 9 -3.46 50.18 -8.09
C MET A 9 -4.15 49.18 -9.04
N LYS A 10 -4.09 49.41 -10.37
CA LYS A 10 -4.71 48.52 -11.38
C LYS A 10 -3.97 47.18 -11.55
N GLN A 11 -2.64 47.16 -11.39
CA GLN A 11 -1.83 45.93 -11.49
C GLN A 11 -1.98 45.04 -10.25
N THR A 12 -2.13 45.66 -9.08
CA THR A 12 -2.37 44.97 -7.81
C THR A 12 -3.73 44.28 -7.81
N CYS A 13 -4.81 44.94 -8.26
CA CYS A 13 -6.13 44.30 -8.35
C CYS A 13 -6.19 43.11 -9.33
N LYS A 14 -5.45 43.13 -10.45
CA LYS A 14 -5.36 41.97 -11.36
C LYS A 14 -4.71 40.74 -10.72
N LYS A 15 -3.66 40.93 -9.90
CA LYS A 15 -3.04 39.83 -9.13
C LYS A 15 -4.00 39.25 -8.10
N TYR A 16 -4.76 40.09 -7.38
CA TYR A 16 -5.73 39.62 -6.40
C TYR A 16 -6.96 38.95 -7.02
N ILE A 17 -7.41 39.39 -8.20
CA ILE A 17 -8.50 38.73 -8.94
C ILE A 17 -8.07 37.33 -9.42
N ILE A 18 -6.84 37.16 -9.90
CA ILE A 18 -6.29 35.85 -10.28
C ILE A 18 -6.16 34.93 -9.04
N CYS A 19 -5.75 35.46 -7.89
CA CYS A 19 -5.71 34.72 -6.62
C CYS A 19 -7.12 34.34 -6.10
N LEU A 20 -8.13 35.19 -6.30
CA LEU A 20 -9.52 34.90 -5.93
C LEU A 20 -10.13 33.79 -6.81
N PHE A 21 -9.81 33.77 -8.11
CA PHE A 21 -10.25 32.69 -9.01
C PHE A 21 -9.55 31.35 -8.75
N LEU A 22 -8.25 31.36 -8.40
CA LEU A 22 -7.51 30.16 -7.98
C LEU A 22 -7.96 29.64 -6.60
N GLY A 23 -8.42 30.51 -5.70
CA GLY A 23 -8.93 30.12 -4.40
C GLY A 23 -10.31 29.43 -4.44
N MET A 24 -11.11 29.68 -5.48
CA MET A 24 -12.48 29.15 -5.59
C MET A 24 -12.55 27.72 -6.16
N MET A 25 -11.47 27.23 -6.79
CA MET A 25 -11.37 25.83 -7.25
C MET A 25 -11.04 24.83 -6.14
N CYS A 26 -10.70 25.30 -4.92
CA CYS A 26 -10.34 24.43 -3.79
C CYS A 26 -11.53 23.99 -2.92
N PHE A 27 -12.77 24.39 -3.23
CA PHE A 27 -13.96 23.95 -2.49
C PHE A 27 -14.64 22.69 -3.05
N GLY A 28 -13.89 21.89 -3.83
CA GLY A 28 -14.25 20.52 -4.16
C GLY A 28 -13.65 19.52 -3.16
N CYS A 29 -13.73 19.78 -1.86
CA CYS A 29 -13.55 18.69 -0.89
C CYS A 29 -14.75 17.77 -1.05
N GLY A 30 -14.59 16.68 -1.81
CA GLY A 30 -15.54 15.59 -1.78
C GLY A 30 -15.70 15.17 -0.33
N GLU A 31 -16.88 15.40 0.24
CA GLU A 31 -17.23 14.86 1.54
C GLU A 31 -17.16 13.35 1.39
N GLY A 32 -16.09 12.75 1.89
CA GLY A 32 -16.01 11.30 2.00
C GLY A 32 -17.15 10.87 2.92
N GLU A 33 -18.19 10.28 2.35
CA GLU A 33 -19.30 9.73 3.13
C GLU A 33 -18.72 8.76 4.17
N ILE A 34 -18.80 9.15 5.44
CA ILE A 34 -18.38 8.30 6.55
C ILE A 34 -19.44 7.21 6.68
N ASP A 35 -19.13 6.00 6.23
CA ASP A 35 -20.00 4.84 6.42
C ASP A 35 -20.08 4.49 7.92
N PRO A 36 -21.23 4.72 8.60
CA PRO A 36 -21.35 4.50 10.04
C PRO A 36 -21.13 3.03 10.42
N GLN A 37 -21.50 2.11 9.52
CA GLN A 37 -21.31 0.68 9.75
C GLN A 37 -19.83 0.31 9.70
N ALA A 38 -19.05 0.94 8.83
CA ALA A 38 -17.62 0.73 8.76
C ALA A 38 -16.89 1.23 10.01
N VAL A 39 -17.32 2.37 10.57
CA VAL A 39 -16.80 2.90 11.83
C VAL A 39 -17.06 1.91 12.98
N GLU A 40 -18.28 1.37 13.07
CA GLU A 40 -18.61 0.39 14.10
C GLU A 40 -17.85 -0.93 13.92
N LEU A 41 -17.71 -1.41 12.68
CA LEU A 41 -16.88 -2.57 12.37
C LEU A 41 -15.41 -2.34 12.77
N TYR A 42 -14.87 -1.15 12.54
CA TYR A 42 -13.50 -0.82 12.94
C TYR A 42 -13.33 -0.89 14.46
N ARG A 43 -14.27 -0.29 15.21
CA ARG A 43 -14.28 -0.34 16.68
C ARG A 43 -14.43 -1.78 17.19
N GLN A 44 -15.32 -2.57 16.60
CA GLN A 44 -15.50 -3.98 16.93
C GLN A 44 -14.22 -4.78 16.66
N GLY A 45 -13.56 -4.54 15.53
CA GLY A 45 -12.30 -5.19 15.16
C GLY A 45 -11.20 -4.89 16.17
N ASN A 46 -11.08 -3.64 16.61
CA ASN A 46 -10.09 -3.24 17.63
C ASN A 46 -10.35 -3.95 18.96
N LEU A 47 -11.62 -3.98 19.41
CA LEU A 47 -11.99 -4.68 20.64
C LEU A 47 -11.69 -6.18 20.58
N LEU A 48 -11.99 -6.83 19.46
CA LEU A 48 -11.66 -8.25 19.25
C LEU A 48 -10.14 -8.47 19.26
N TYR A 49 -9.38 -7.55 18.68
CA TYR A 49 -7.92 -7.62 18.68
C TYR A 49 -7.34 -7.47 20.10
N GLU A 50 -7.86 -6.54 20.90
CA GLU A 50 -7.48 -6.36 22.32
C GLU A 50 -7.83 -7.58 23.18
N GLN A 51 -8.83 -8.37 22.78
CA GLN A 51 -9.21 -9.64 23.41
C GLN A 51 -8.39 -10.84 22.90
N ASP A 52 -7.30 -10.62 22.14
CA ASP A 52 -6.50 -11.64 21.47
C ASP A 52 -7.28 -12.54 20.47
N ARG A 53 -8.50 -12.13 20.08
CA ARG A 53 -9.36 -12.84 19.12
C ARG A 53 -9.00 -12.46 17.69
N PHE A 54 -7.74 -12.70 17.31
CA PHE A 54 -7.14 -12.20 16.08
C PHE A 54 -7.84 -12.68 14.80
N ALA A 55 -8.32 -13.91 14.76
CA ALA A 55 -9.05 -14.45 13.60
C ALA A 55 -10.37 -13.68 13.36
N GLU A 56 -11.10 -13.35 14.43
CA GLU A 56 -12.36 -12.62 14.35
C GLU A 56 -12.14 -11.13 14.08
N ALA A 57 -11.09 -10.54 14.66
CA ALA A 57 -10.65 -9.19 14.33
C ALA A 57 -10.32 -9.07 12.84
N GLY A 58 -9.52 -10.00 12.30
CA GLY A 58 -9.18 -10.06 10.88
C GLY A 58 -10.41 -10.12 9.97
N ARG A 59 -11.35 -11.03 10.24
CA ARG A 59 -12.63 -11.10 9.50
C ARG A 59 -13.45 -9.82 9.60
N THR A 60 -13.39 -9.14 10.74
CA THR A 60 -14.10 -7.87 10.94
C THR A 60 -13.50 -6.74 10.12
N TYR A 61 -12.17 -6.63 10.06
CA TYR A 61 -11.51 -5.67 9.16
C TYR A 61 -11.70 -6.02 7.67
N GLU A 62 -11.69 -7.31 7.31
CA GLU A 62 -12.00 -7.77 5.94
C GLU A 62 -13.39 -7.29 5.50
N ARG A 63 -14.39 -7.33 6.38
CA ARG A 63 -15.74 -6.80 6.08
C ARG A 63 -15.71 -5.30 5.75
N ILE A 64 -14.82 -4.51 6.35
CA ILE A 64 -14.65 -3.08 6.01
C ILE A 64 -14.08 -2.95 4.60
N VAL A 65 -13.03 -3.71 4.28
CA VAL A 65 -12.39 -3.70 2.96
C VAL A 65 -13.35 -4.19 1.85
N GLN A 66 -14.18 -5.19 2.13
CA GLN A 66 -15.20 -5.70 1.20
C GLN A 66 -16.25 -4.65 0.81
N ARG A 67 -16.43 -3.60 1.62
CA ARG A 67 -17.31 -2.46 1.31
C ARG A 67 -16.64 -1.43 0.40
N GLY A 68 -15.44 -1.72 -0.11
CA GLY A 68 -14.69 -0.83 -1.00
C GLY A 68 -13.92 0.28 -0.28
N ILE A 69 -13.94 0.29 1.06
CA ILE A 69 -13.27 1.31 1.86
C ILE A 69 -11.76 1.08 1.82
N GLN A 70 -11.04 2.02 1.22
CA GLN A 70 -9.58 2.01 1.14
C GLN A 70 -8.99 2.91 2.22
N ASN A 71 -8.66 2.33 3.36
CA ASN A 71 -8.09 3.06 4.49
C ASN A 71 -6.80 2.37 4.98
N GLY A 72 -5.71 3.12 5.07
CA GLY A 72 -4.40 2.61 5.47
C GLY A 72 -4.38 1.97 6.86
N TYR A 73 -5.08 2.57 7.83
CA TYR A 73 -5.15 2.05 9.21
C TYR A 73 -5.95 0.75 9.30
N VAL A 74 -6.99 0.59 8.49
CA VAL A 74 -7.73 -0.69 8.40
C VAL A 74 -6.82 -1.80 7.89
N TYR A 75 -6.04 -1.52 6.83
CA TYR A 75 -5.08 -2.49 6.31
C TYR A 75 -3.94 -2.77 7.30
N PHE A 76 -3.47 -1.77 8.03
CA PHE A 76 -2.48 -1.95 9.09
C PHE A 76 -2.99 -2.89 10.20
N ASN A 77 -4.20 -2.66 10.71
CA ASN A 77 -4.79 -3.52 11.75
C ASN A 77 -5.12 -4.93 11.22
N LEU A 78 -5.53 -5.05 9.96
CA LEU A 78 -5.69 -6.34 9.29
C LEU A 78 -4.35 -7.09 9.20
N GLY A 79 -3.26 -6.39 8.86
CA GLY A 79 -1.90 -6.93 8.86
C GLY A 79 -1.48 -7.43 10.23
N ASN A 80 -1.71 -6.62 11.28
CA ASN A 80 -1.46 -7.00 12.68
C ASN A 80 -2.23 -8.29 13.05
N ALA A 81 -3.51 -8.36 12.70
CA ALA A 81 -4.35 -9.53 12.98
C ALA A 81 -3.84 -10.80 12.27
N TYR A 82 -3.41 -10.70 11.00
CA TYR A 82 -2.82 -11.83 10.29
C TYR A 82 -1.45 -12.23 10.83
N PHE A 83 -0.63 -11.24 11.21
CA PHE A 83 0.69 -11.48 11.79
C PHE A 83 0.59 -12.29 13.09
N LYS A 84 -0.36 -11.93 13.97
CA LYS A 84 -0.64 -12.68 15.21
C LYS A 84 -1.14 -14.10 14.96
N GLN A 85 -1.82 -14.34 13.83
CA GLN A 85 -2.23 -15.67 13.37
C GLN A 85 -1.12 -16.47 12.67
N GLN A 86 0.13 -15.96 12.60
CA GLN A 86 1.24 -16.55 11.83
C GLN A 86 0.95 -16.66 10.31
N ARG A 87 -0.02 -15.91 9.79
CA ARG A 87 -0.36 -15.86 8.36
C ARG A 87 0.52 -14.82 7.66
N ILE A 88 1.82 -15.12 7.59
CA ILE A 88 2.88 -14.16 7.20
C ILE A 88 2.63 -13.52 5.82
N GLY A 89 2.31 -14.30 4.79
CA GLY A 89 2.08 -13.75 3.44
C GLY A 89 0.90 -12.76 3.38
N GLN A 90 -0.17 -13.02 4.14
CA GLN A 90 -1.32 -12.12 4.20
C GLN A 90 -1.04 -10.86 5.03
N ALA A 91 -0.24 -10.99 6.09
CA ALA A 91 0.24 -9.84 6.85
C ALA A 91 1.08 -8.91 5.95
N ILE A 92 2.03 -9.47 5.17
CA ILE A 92 2.82 -8.69 4.19
C ILE A 92 1.90 -7.97 3.22
N LEU A 93 0.97 -8.68 2.58
CA LEU A 93 0.05 -8.07 1.62
C LEU A 93 -0.76 -6.91 2.23
N ALA A 94 -1.23 -7.07 3.47
CA ALA A 94 -1.99 -6.04 4.16
C ALA A 94 -1.11 -4.82 4.51
N TYR A 95 0.09 -5.03 5.06
CA TYR A 95 1.02 -3.94 5.35
C TYR A 95 1.52 -3.22 4.09
N GLU A 96 1.73 -3.91 2.98
CA GLU A 96 2.05 -3.31 1.67
C GLU A 96 0.92 -2.38 1.18
N ARG A 97 -0.35 -2.82 1.35
CA ARG A 97 -1.51 -1.96 1.05
C ARG A 97 -1.58 -0.76 1.98
N ALA A 98 -1.31 -0.95 3.27
CA ALA A 98 -1.23 0.15 4.23
C ALA A 98 -0.13 1.15 3.83
N SER A 99 1.08 0.66 3.50
CA SER A 99 2.23 1.49 3.13
C SER A 99 1.95 2.35 1.90
N ARG A 100 1.20 1.84 0.92
CA ARG A 100 0.78 2.65 -0.24
C ARG A 100 -0.18 3.79 0.12
N LEU A 101 -1.03 3.61 1.13
CA LEU A 101 -2.06 4.59 1.52
C LEU A 101 -1.54 5.59 2.56
N ILE A 102 -0.65 5.14 3.45
CA ILE A 102 -0.02 5.95 4.51
C ILE A 102 1.51 5.79 4.47
N PRO A 103 2.19 6.27 3.41
CA PRO A 103 3.61 5.99 3.15
C PRO A 103 4.59 6.64 4.13
N ARG A 104 4.11 7.53 5.01
CA ARG A 104 4.92 8.23 6.02
C ARG A 104 4.65 7.71 7.45
N ASP A 105 3.90 6.63 7.58
CA ASP A 105 3.62 6.02 8.86
C ASP A 105 4.76 5.07 9.26
N ASP A 106 5.47 5.42 10.33
CA ASP A 106 6.64 4.69 10.80
C ASP A 106 6.28 3.30 11.36
N ASP A 107 5.08 3.14 11.94
CA ASP A 107 4.62 1.85 12.46
C ASP A 107 4.36 0.87 11.32
N VAL A 108 3.73 1.33 10.24
CA VAL A 108 3.55 0.52 9.02
C VAL A 108 4.89 0.10 8.45
N LYS A 109 5.85 1.03 8.32
CA LYS A 109 7.18 0.73 7.78
C LYS A 109 7.92 -0.28 8.65
N THR A 110 7.86 -0.10 9.97
CA THR A 110 8.51 -0.98 10.95
C THR A 110 7.89 -2.38 10.92
N ASN A 111 6.56 -2.47 10.95
CA ASN A 111 5.87 -3.76 10.94
C ASN A 111 6.05 -4.51 9.61
N LEU A 112 6.04 -3.80 8.48
CA LEU A 112 6.35 -4.39 7.17
C LEU A 112 7.77 -4.96 7.13
N SER A 113 8.75 -4.22 7.66
CA SER A 113 10.13 -4.71 7.81
C SER A 113 10.20 -5.97 8.67
N VAL A 114 9.60 -5.95 9.86
CA VAL A 114 9.57 -7.09 10.80
C VAL A 114 8.94 -8.33 10.18
N VAL A 115 7.82 -8.19 9.46
CA VAL A 115 7.18 -9.35 8.84
C VAL A 115 8.01 -9.90 7.67
N ASN A 116 8.69 -9.04 6.91
CA ASN A 116 9.56 -9.48 5.82
C ASN A 116 10.75 -10.28 6.34
N LEU A 117 11.32 -9.89 7.49
CA LEU A 117 12.39 -10.68 8.14
C LEU A 117 11.97 -12.13 8.44
N LYS A 118 10.70 -12.38 8.76
CA LYS A 118 10.20 -13.75 8.99
C LYS A 118 10.20 -14.64 7.75
N THR A 119 10.31 -14.06 6.56
CA THR A 119 10.43 -14.83 5.30
C THR A 119 11.87 -15.19 4.95
N LEU A 120 12.85 -14.41 5.43
CA LEU A 120 14.27 -14.64 5.15
C LEU A 120 14.78 -15.95 5.75
N ASP A 121 14.32 -16.30 6.96
CA ASP A 121 14.74 -17.53 7.65
C ASP A 121 14.10 -18.81 7.08
N GLN A 122 13.08 -18.69 6.22
CA GLN A 122 12.34 -19.86 5.69
C GLN A 122 12.85 -20.33 4.33
N ILE A 123 13.87 -19.69 3.75
CA ILE A 123 14.55 -20.24 2.58
C ILE A 123 15.47 -21.35 3.10
N ALA A 124 14.92 -22.56 3.24
CA ALA A 124 15.75 -23.75 3.33
C ALA A 124 16.58 -23.79 2.04
N THR A 125 17.82 -23.33 2.11
CA THR A 125 18.77 -23.49 1.03
C THR A 125 19.06 -24.98 0.92
N GLU A 126 18.26 -25.68 0.13
CA GLU A 126 18.68 -26.98 -0.39
C GLU A 126 20.07 -26.75 -0.98
N THR A 127 21.04 -27.60 -0.59
CA THR A 127 22.39 -27.50 -1.13
C THR A 127 22.27 -27.60 -2.66
N PRO A 128 22.66 -26.55 -3.41
CA PRO A 128 22.47 -26.58 -4.85
C PRO A 128 23.25 -27.76 -5.42
N TRP A 129 22.58 -28.61 -6.20
CA TRP A 129 23.26 -29.68 -6.91
C TRP A 129 24.34 -29.07 -7.83
N PRO A 130 25.42 -29.78 -8.19
CA PRO A 130 26.57 -29.22 -8.91
C PRO A 130 26.24 -28.46 -10.21
N GLY A 131 25.12 -28.78 -10.87
CA GLY A 131 24.67 -28.09 -12.08
C GLY A 131 23.73 -26.91 -11.85
N GLN A 132 23.38 -26.55 -10.60
CA GLN A 132 22.55 -25.37 -10.33
C GLN A 132 23.16 -24.10 -10.90
N ARG A 133 24.50 -23.96 -10.81
CA ARG A 133 25.22 -22.79 -11.35
C ARG A 133 25.07 -22.65 -12.87
N LEU A 134 24.88 -23.76 -13.59
CA LEU A 134 24.62 -23.73 -15.03
C LEU A 134 23.18 -23.28 -15.31
N LEU A 135 22.22 -23.68 -14.49
CA LEU A 135 20.82 -23.24 -14.61
C LEU A 135 20.66 -21.75 -14.25
N ASP A 136 21.29 -21.31 -13.15
CA ASP A 136 21.24 -19.91 -12.70
C ASP A 136 21.96 -18.96 -13.67
N ALA A 137 22.92 -19.48 -14.45
CA ALA A 137 23.64 -18.73 -15.46
C ALA A 137 22.85 -18.52 -16.76
N VAL A 138 21.73 -19.23 -16.93
CA VAL A 138 20.91 -19.17 -18.15
C VAL A 138 19.60 -18.44 -17.85
N THR A 139 19.35 -17.37 -18.58
CA THR A 139 18.10 -16.61 -18.49
C THR A 139 16.94 -17.36 -19.16
N ILE A 140 15.69 -17.03 -18.80
CA ILE A 140 14.49 -17.64 -19.41
C ILE A 140 14.50 -17.50 -20.94
N ASN A 141 15.01 -16.38 -21.46
CA ASN A 141 15.16 -16.15 -22.89
C ASN A 141 16.15 -17.11 -23.54
N GLU A 142 17.30 -17.34 -22.91
CA GLU A 142 18.32 -18.27 -23.39
C GLU A 142 17.84 -19.72 -23.31
N CYS A 143 17.14 -20.11 -22.26
CA CYS A 143 16.46 -21.41 -22.17
C CYS A 143 15.46 -21.61 -23.31
N THR A 144 14.71 -20.57 -23.68
CA THR A 144 13.74 -20.62 -24.79
C THR A 144 14.45 -20.78 -26.14
N VAL A 145 15.57 -20.07 -26.35
CA VAL A 145 16.40 -20.23 -27.55
C VAL A 145 17.00 -21.63 -27.60
N ILE A 146 17.61 -22.10 -26.51
CA ILE A 146 18.18 -23.45 -26.41
C ILE A 146 17.10 -24.51 -26.65
N ALA A 147 15.90 -24.36 -26.09
CA ALA A 147 14.79 -25.28 -26.33
C ALA A 147 14.27 -25.20 -27.77
N SER A 148 14.28 -24.03 -28.42
CA SER A 148 13.90 -23.91 -29.84
C SER A 148 14.95 -24.50 -30.80
N VAL A 149 16.23 -24.45 -30.42
CA VAL A 149 17.35 -24.99 -31.21
C VAL A 149 17.50 -26.49 -31.00
N LEU A 150 17.34 -26.98 -29.77
CA LEU A 150 17.44 -28.40 -29.42
C LEU A 150 16.12 -29.16 -29.64
N GLY A 151 14.98 -28.47 -29.52
CA GLY A 151 13.63 -28.98 -29.76
C GLY A 151 13.21 -28.99 -31.23
N GLY A 152 14.16 -28.80 -32.15
CA GLY A 152 13.97 -29.04 -33.59
C GLY A 152 13.75 -30.51 -33.97
N VAL A 153 13.23 -31.34 -33.06
CA VAL A 153 12.78 -32.72 -33.30
C VAL A 153 11.36 -32.88 -32.74
N THR A 154 10.41 -32.73 -33.67
CA THR A 154 9.06 -33.32 -33.76
C THR A 154 7.99 -33.01 -32.69
N VAL A 155 6.97 -32.23 -33.12
CA VAL A 155 5.55 -32.60 -32.92
C VAL A 155 5.27 -33.89 -33.69
#